data_AF-A0A7S2BY85-F1
#
_entry.id   AF-A0A7S2BY85-F1
#
_cell.length_a   1.000
_cell.length_b   1.000
_cell.length_c   1.000
_cell.angle_alpha   90.00
_cell.angle_beta   90.00
_cell.angle_gamma   90.00
#
_symmetry.space_group_name_H-M   'P 1'
#
loop_
_entity.id
_entity.type
_entity.pdbx_description
1 polymer ?
#
loop_
_entity_poly.entity_id
_entity_poly.type
_entity_poly.pdbx_seq_one_letter_code
_entity_poly.pdbx_strand_id
1 'polypeptide(L)'
;GTVTRAGTAKVVQEFRTFRCEQCQSKFELRGDPYSGYEFEVPNQCQSGAKSKSWNAQAKRARTTKCNSRNFEPLPASEFSMNDFQEIRVQDQMKALGPGVVPQSIAVVLFGDLIGRIQ
;
A
#
# COMPACT_ATOMS: atom_id res chain seq x y z
N GLY A 1 -2.81 -26.41 -0.95
CA GLY A 1 -4.07 -26.28 -0.19
C GLY A 1 -5.27 -26.38 -1.12
N THR A 2 -6.47 -26.20 -0.58
CA THR A 2 -7.74 -26.18 -1.31
C THR A 2 -8.37 -24.80 -1.16
N VAL A 3 -8.88 -24.23 -2.24
CA VAL A 3 -9.66 -22.98 -2.14
C VAL A 3 -11.01 -23.30 -1.52
N THR A 4 -11.35 -22.62 -0.44
CA THR A 4 -12.63 -22.83 0.27
C THR A 4 -13.60 -21.67 0.11
N ARG A 5 -13.11 -20.52 -0.33
CA ARG A 5 -13.94 -19.34 -0.62
C ARG A 5 -13.28 -18.50 -1.70
N ALA A 6 -14.08 -18.07 -2.68
CA ALA A 6 -13.74 -17.01 -3.60
C ALA A 6 -14.60 -15.77 -3.30
N GLY A 7 -13.97 -14.62 -3.10
CA GLY A 7 -14.65 -13.34 -2.98
C GLY A 7 -15.10 -12.81 -4.34
N THR A 8 -15.90 -11.75 -4.33
CA THR A 8 -16.25 -11.02 -5.57
C THR A 8 -15.07 -10.20 -6.06
N ALA A 9 -14.98 -10.03 -7.38
CA ALA A 9 -14.07 -9.06 -7.98
C ALA A 9 -14.52 -7.64 -7.62
N LYS A 10 -13.55 -6.77 -7.35
CA LYS A 10 -13.76 -5.37 -6.95
C LYS A 10 -12.63 -4.52 -7.52
N VAL A 11 -12.89 -3.23 -7.70
CA VAL A 11 -11.86 -2.25 -8.08
C VAL A 11 -11.36 -1.53 -6.82
N VAL A 12 -10.05 -1.42 -6.66
CA VAL A 12 -9.42 -0.65 -5.57
C VAL A 12 -8.38 0.30 -6.11
N GLN A 13 -8.17 1.39 -5.39
CA GLN A 13 -6.99 2.20 -5.60
C GLN A 13 -5.79 1.51 -4.93
N GLU A 14 -5.02 0.75 -5.70
CA GLU A 14 -3.86 0.02 -5.16
C GLU A 14 -2.69 0.95 -4.88
N PHE A 15 -2.48 1.98 -5.71
CA PHE A 15 -1.36 2.90 -5.57
C PHE A 15 -1.81 4.34 -5.40
N ARG A 16 -1.02 5.14 -4.69
CA ARG A 16 -1.23 6.59 -4.64
C ARG A 16 0.08 7.34 -4.51
N THR A 17 0.27 8.32 -5.38
CA THR A 17 1.43 9.20 -5.30
C THR A 17 1.15 10.36 -4.35
N PHE A 18 2.10 10.61 -3.47
CA PHE A 18 2.11 11.75 -2.56
C PHE A 18 3.28 12.66 -2.88
N ARG A 19 3.13 13.94 -2.58
CA ARG A 19 4.17 14.97 -2.74
C ARG A 19 4.45 15.61 -1.39
N CYS A 20 5.73 15.67 -1.01
CA CYS A 20 6.15 16.44 0.14
C CYS A 20 6.00 17.93 -0.13
N GLU A 21 5.28 18.66 0.71
CA GLU A 21 5.05 20.10 0.52
C GLU A 21 6.36 20.92 0.63
N GLN A 22 7.32 20.47 1.44
CA GLN A 22 8.54 21.23 1.71
C GLN A 22 9.64 21.03 0.65
N CYS A 23 9.89 19.80 0.22
CA CYS A 23 10.97 19.49 -0.74
C CYS A 23 10.48 19.09 -2.12
N GLN A 24 9.15 18.97 -2.31
CA GLN A 24 8.50 18.60 -3.56
C GLN A 24 8.84 17.20 -4.09
N SER A 25 9.60 16.40 -3.35
CA SER A 25 9.83 14.99 -3.65
C SER A 25 8.52 14.22 -3.67
N LYS A 26 8.35 13.38 -4.69
CA LYS A 26 7.21 12.48 -4.84
C LYS A 26 7.59 11.07 -4.39
N PHE A 27 6.62 10.36 -3.84
CA PHE A 27 6.75 8.92 -3.55
C PHE A 27 5.39 8.27 -3.73
N GLU A 28 5.41 6.99 -4.05
CA GLU A 28 4.21 6.18 -4.24
C GLU A 28 4.04 5.25 -3.04
N LEU A 29 2.80 5.11 -2.58
CA LEU A 29 2.41 4.16 -1.56
C LEU A 29 1.46 3.14 -2.17
N ARG A 30 1.64 1.87 -1.78
CA ARG A 30 0.66 0.82 -2.01
C ARG A 30 -0.33 0.81 -0.85
N GLY A 31 -1.62 0.76 -1.15
CA GLY A 31 -2.66 0.57 -0.14
C GLY A 31 -2.53 -0.80 0.53
N ASP A 32 -2.76 -0.87 1.83
CA ASP A 32 -2.66 -2.14 2.56
C ASP A 32 -3.94 -2.98 2.40
N PRO A 33 -3.85 -4.21 1.84
CA PRO A 33 -5.02 -5.06 1.66
C PRO A 33 -5.74 -5.42 2.97
N TYR A 34 -5.04 -5.47 4.11
CA TYR A 34 -5.63 -5.86 5.39
C TYR A 34 -6.49 -4.77 6.03
N SER A 35 -6.14 -3.50 5.82
CA SER A 35 -6.91 -2.32 6.24
C SER A 35 -7.95 -1.87 5.20
N GLY A 36 -8.14 -2.62 4.11
CA GLY A 36 -9.10 -2.25 3.06
C GLY A 36 -8.54 -1.26 2.04
N TYR A 37 -7.25 -1.34 1.74
CA TYR A 37 -6.48 -0.47 0.84
C TYR A 37 -6.36 0.97 1.35
N GLU A 38 -6.25 1.15 2.66
CA GLU A 38 -5.84 2.44 3.23
C GLU A 38 -4.35 2.70 2.97
N PHE A 39 -3.98 3.98 2.82
CA PHE A 39 -2.60 4.40 2.57
C PHE A 39 -1.94 4.86 3.87
N GLU A 40 -0.94 4.10 4.34
CA GLU A 40 -0.12 4.49 5.49
C GLU A 40 0.92 5.55 5.11
N VAL A 41 0.56 6.83 5.26
CA VAL A 41 1.47 7.94 4.93
C VAL A 41 2.60 8.03 5.97
N PRO A 42 3.87 8.10 5.56
CA PRO A 42 5.00 8.21 6.49
C PRO A 42 4.91 9.42 7.40
N ASN A 43 5.31 9.27 8.67
CA ASN A 43 5.34 10.37 9.65
C ASN A 43 6.46 11.40 9.42
N GLN A 44 7.34 11.20 8.44
CA GLN A 44 8.43 12.10 8.08
C GLN A 44 8.89 11.84 6.65
N CYS A 45 9.33 12.89 5.95
CA CYS A 45 9.82 12.79 4.58
C CYS A 45 11.06 11.89 4.49
N GLN A 46 10.96 10.81 3.70
CA GLN A 46 12.02 9.82 3.52
C GLN A 46 12.92 10.09 2.30
N SER A 47 12.63 11.13 1.50
CA SER A 47 13.33 11.37 0.23
C SER A 47 14.82 11.69 0.34
N GLY A 48 15.31 12.04 1.53
CA GLY A 48 16.68 12.51 1.73
C GLY A 48 16.98 13.87 1.06
N ALA A 49 16.01 14.47 0.38
CA ALA A 49 16.19 15.73 -0.34
C ALA A 49 16.51 16.88 0.61
N LYS A 50 17.26 17.86 0.11
CA LYS A 50 17.53 19.10 0.83
C LYS A 50 16.36 20.06 0.62
N SER A 51 15.93 20.72 1.68
CA SER A 51 14.98 21.82 1.63
C SER A 51 15.65 23.11 2.09
N LYS A 52 15.26 24.22 1.45
CA LYS A 52 15.64 25.56 1.88
C LYS A 52 14.57 26.07 2.85
N SER A 53 14.97 26.42 4.06
CA SER A 53 14.10 27.12 5.01
C SER A 53 14.73 28.44 5.43
N TRP A 54 13.90 29.45 5.65
CA TRP A 54 14.39 30.71 6.20
C TRP A 54 14.83 30.51 7.65
N ASN A 55 16.05 30.95 7.98
CA ASN A 55 16.53 31.00 9.36
C ASN A 55 16.45 32.46 9.85
N ALA A 56 15.45 32.76 10.69
CA ALA A 56 15.23 34.10 11.22
C ALA A 56 16.41 34.61 12.07
N GLN A 57 17.05 33.73 12.86
CA GLN A 57 18.15 34.09 13.74
C GLN A 57 19.41 34.49 12.97
N ALA A 58 19.75 33.72 11.92
CA ALA A 58 20.90 34.00 11.05
C ALA A 58 20.57 34.95 9.89
N LYS A 59 19.31 35.43 9.79
CA LYS A 59 18.76 36.25 8.69
C LYS A 59 19.19 35.76 7.30
N ARG A 60 19.21 34.44 7.09
CA ARG A 60 19.63 33.82 5.82
C ARG A 60 18.87 32.53 5.54
N ALA A 61 18.85 32.13 4.27
CA ALA A 61 18.38 30.80 3.90
C ALA A 61 19.32 29.73 4.46
N ARG A 62 18.77 28.68 5.05
CA ARG A 62 19.49 27.48 5.48
C ARG A 62 19.03 26.30 4.66
N THR A 63 19.99 25.55 4.13
CA THR A 63 19.72 24.29 3.43
C THR A 63 19.93 23.14 4.41
N THR A 64 18.87 22.38 4.73
CA THR A 64 18.94 21.19 5.58
C THR A 64 18.24 20.01 4.91
N LYS A 65 18.44 18.80 5.44
CA LYS A 65 17.62 17.65 5.07
C LYS A 65 16.14 17.96 5.32
N CYS A 66 15.28 17.52 4.40
CA CYS A 66 13.83 17.64 4.56
C CYS A 66 13.36 16.76 5.72
N ASN A 67 12.59 17.36 6.62
CA ASN A 67 11.96 16.68 7.75
C ASN A 67 10.45 16.96 7.81
N SER A 68 9.84 17.35 6.68
CA SER A 68 8.41 17.62 6.59
C SER A 68 7.59 16.40 7.02
N ARG A 69 6.45 16.68 7.66
CA ARG A 69 5.40 15.70 7.96
C ARG A 69 4.13 15.93 7.14
N ASN A 70 4.13 16.97 6.31
CA ASN A 70 3.01 17.32 5.46
C ASN A 70 3.24 16.76 4.05
N PHE A 71 2.23 16.04 3.58
CA PHE A 71 2.21 15.39 2.28
C PHE A 71 0.88 15.65 1.62
N GLU A 72 0.94 16.12 0.40
CA GLU A 72 -0.22 16.36 -0.44
C GLU A 72 -0.45 15.12 -1.31
N PRO A 73 -1.65 14.51 -1.30
CA PRO A 73 -1.98 13.46 -2.26
C PRO A 73 -2.11 14.07 -3.65
N LEU A 74 -1.41 13.50 -4.64
CA LEU A 74 -1.59 13.88 -6.03
C LEU A 74 -2.89 13.24 -6.58
N PRO A 75 -3.46 13.80 -7.67
CA PRO A 75 -4.59 13.19 -8.36
C PRO A 75 -4.29 11.73 -8.71
N ALA A 76 -5.27 10.86 -8.47
CA ALA A 76 -5.18 9.46 -8.86
C ALA A 76 -5.06 9.35 -10.38
N SER A 77 -4.13 8.52 -10.86
CA SER A 77 -4.02 8.17 -12.28
C SER A 77 -4.87 6.94 -12.58
N GLU A 78 -5.18 6.69 -13.85
CA GLU A 78 -5.88 5.45 -14.25
C GLU A 78 -5.08 4.20 -13.85
N PHE A 79 -3.74 4.27 -13.89
CA PHE A 79 -2.83 3.20 -13.47
C PHE A 79 -2.80 2.95 -11.96
N SER A 80 -3.51 3.76 -11.18
CA SER A 80 -3.59 3.61 -9.72
C SER A 80 -4.73 2.71 -9.26
N MET A 81 -5.65 2.37 -10.17
CA MET A 81 -6.79 1.49 -9.93
C MET A 81 -6.51 0.08 -10.44
N ASN A 82 -6.80 -0.94 -9.64
CA ASN A 82 -6.64 -2.34 -10.03
C ASN A 82 -7.84 -3.19 -9.61
N ASP A 83 -8.16 -4.17 -10.46
CA ASP A 83 -9.10 -5.23 -10.12
C ASP A 83 -8.45 -6.19 -9.11
N PHE A 84 -9.18 -6.49 -8.04
CA PHE A 84 -8.74 -7.38 -6.98
C PHE A 84 -9.82 -8.40 -6.61
N GLN A 85 -9.38 -9.58 -6.19
CA GLN A 85 -10.23 -10.64 -5.66
C GLN A 85 -9.49 -11.31 -4.49
N GLU A 86 -10.16 -11.46 -3.35
CA GLU A 86 -9.64 -12.25 -2.22
C GLU A 86 -10.15 -13.68 -2.29
N ILE A 87 -9.28 -14.66 -2.12
CA ILE A 87 -9.64 -16.07 -1.95
C ILE A 87 -9.12 -16.60 -0.60
N ARG A 88 -9.78 -17.62 -0.06
CA ARG A 88 -9.30 -18.36 1.11
C ARG A 88 -8.78 -19.71 0.69
N VAL A 89 -7.51 -19.98 1.02
CA VAL A 89 -6.85 -21.25 0.78
C VAL A 89 -6.63 -21.93 2.13
N GLN A 90 -7.12 -23.16 2.26
CA GLN A 90 -6.94 -23.99 3.46
C GLN A 90 -5.97 -25.13 3.18
N ASP A 91 -5.36 -25.67 4.23
CA ASP A 91 -4.57 -26.90 4.15
C ASP A 91 -5.37 -28.06 3.53
N GLN A 92 -4.65 -28.99 2.91
CA GLN A 92 -5.26 -30.22 2.45
C GLN A 92 -5.52 -31.13 3.64
N MET A 93 -6.80 -31.33 3.99
CA MET A 93 -7.24 -32.20 5.09
C MET A 93 -6.56 -33.58 5.08
N LYS A 94 -6.37 -34.17 3.89
CA LYS A 94 -5.76 -35.50 3.73
C LYS A 94 -4.27 -35.55 4.06
N ALA A 95 -3.59 -34.41 4.06
CA ALA A 95 -2.17 -34.30 4.36
C ALA A 95 -1.89 -34.00 5.84
N LEU A 96 -2.94 -33.81 6.66
CA LEU A 96 -2.83 -33.49 8.09
C LEU A 96 -2.94 -34.76 8.94
N GLY A 97 -2.15 -34.81 10.02
CA GLY A 97 -2.25 -35.86 11.02
C GLY A 97 -3.53 -35.75 11.88
N PRO A 98 -3.95 -36.83 12.54
CA PRO A 98 -5.09 -36.81 13.45
C PRO A 98 -4.92 -35.75 14.54
N GLY A 99 -5.97 -34.96 14.81
CA GLY A 99 -5.97 -33.94 15.85
C GLY A 99 -5.36 -32.59 15.46
N VAL A 100 -4.85 -32.43 14.23
CA VAL A 100 -4.35 -31.14 13.73
C VAL A 100 -5.49 -30.32 13.15
N VAL A 101 -5.62 -29.07 13.61
CA VAL A 101 -6.57 -28.10 13.04
C VAL A 101 -5.97 -27.52 11.75
N PRO A 102 -6.66 -27.61 10.60
CA PRO A 102 -6.15 -27.08 9.34
C PRO A 102 -6.07 -25.55 9.37
N GLN A 103 -4.99 -24.98 8.84
CA GLN A 103 -4.82 -23.53 8.76
C GLN A 103 -5.38 -22.99 7.44
N SER A 104 -5.76 -21.71 7.45
CA SER A 104 -6.22 -21.00 6.25
C SER A 104 -5.50 -19.67 6.10
N ILE A 105 -5.26 -19.29 4.85
CA ILE A 105 -4.66 -18.02 4.46
C ILE A 105 -5.60 -17.26 3.52
N ALA A 106 -5.50 -15.93 3.54
CA ALA A 106 -6.07 -15.07 2.52
C ALA A 106 -5.03 -14.87 1.41
N VAL A 107 -5.46 -14.98 0.16
CA VAL A 107 -4.64 -14.66 -1.01
C VAL A 107 -5.35 -13.59 -1.82
N VAL A 108 -4.64 -12.52 -2.15
CA VAL A 108 -5.14 -11.46 -3.01
C VAL A 108 -4.67 -11.72 -4.43
N LEU A 109 -5.62 -11.79 -5.36
CA LEU A 109 -5.39 -11.95 -6.78
C LEU A 109 -5.54 -10.60 -7.48
N PHE A 110 -4.77 -10.41 -8.55
CA PHE A 110 -4.80 -9.21 -9.41
C PHE A 110 -4.78 -9.63 -10.88
N GLY A 111 -5.21 -8.72 -11.75
CA GLY A 111 -5.07 -8.86 -13.20
C GLY A 111 -5.78 -10.08 -13.77
N ASP A 112 -5.07 -10.88 -14.56
CA ASP A 112 -5.65 -12.02 -15.28
C ASP A 112 -6.02 -13.21 -14.38
N LEU A 113 -5.59 -13.20 -13.11
CA LEU A 113 -5.96 -14.20 -12.10
C LEU A 113 -7.38 -14.00 -11.57
N ILE A 114 -7.94 -12.80 -11.73
CA ILE A 114 -9.31 -12.48 -11.31
C ILE A 114 -10.31 -13.36 -12.06
N GLY A 115 -11.26 -13.95 -11.32
CA GLY A 115 -12.35 -14.72 -11.89
C GLY A 115 -11.97 -16.13 -12.39
N ARG A 116 -10.69 -16.51 -12.32
CA ARG A 116 -10.25 -17.89 -12.63
C ARG A 116 -10.66 -18.91 -11.57
N ILE A 117 -11.02 -18.44 -10.38
CA ILE A 117 -11.40 -19.26 -9.23
C ILE A 117 -12.78 -18.80 -8.78
N GLN A 118 -13.72 -19.75 -8.74
CA GLN A 118 -15.13 -19.56 -8.43
C GLN A 118 -15.55 -20.53 -7.32
#